data_AF-A0A7X7K2F7-F1
#
_entry.id   AF-A0A7X7K2F7-F1
#
_cell.length_a   1.000
_cell.length_b   1.000
_cell.length_c   1.000
_cell.angle_alpha   90.00
_cell.angle_beta   90.00
_cell.angle_gamma   90.00
#
_symmetry.space_group_name_H-M   'P 1'
#
loop_
_entity.id
_entity.type
_entity.pdbx_description
1 polymer ?
#
loop_
_entity_poly.entity_id
_entity_poly.type
_entity_poly.pdbx_seq_one_letter_code
_entity_poly.pdbx_strand_id
1 'polypeptide(L)'
;LKAAYVAAYAEEHRRLVLGPEADAHRQRVYQDPRLRAVNVLSRVTVLNEQELAAWKREIEELPVCPSFHEGILSDTPTCRCGLRPAQRVNAGNAEATLQSLDDRLDRMLTNWRRALCDSLRTPHCSRSMAAMTAAERRPIEAFLAQAETATEVPEGFVESANQALRGVQVVALSVEDLVAHLRTGGLPCDEGELQARFAEFLRQALAGYDAQSTRLNLDS
;
A
#
# COMPACT_ATOMS: atom_id res chain seq x y z
N LEU A 1 5.85 -31.27 -32.78
CA LEU A 1 6.70 -30.52 -31.83
C LEU A 1 6.52 -29.00 -31.88
N LYS A 2 6.72 -28.32 -33.03
CA LYS A 2 6.65 -26.84 -33.12
C LYS A 2 5.31 -26.26 -32.63
N ALA A 3 4.17 -26.81 -33.07
CA ALA A 3 2.85 -26.32 -32.65
C ALA A 3 2.61 -26.42 -31.13
N ALA A 4 3.02 -27.54 -30.51
CA ALA A 4 2.91 -27.72 -29.06
C ALA A 4 3.78 -26.72 -28.28
N TYR A 5 4.98 -26.43 -28.79
CA TYR A 5 5.84 -25.39 -28.21
C TYR A 5 5.19 -23.99 -28.29
N VAL A 6 4.68 -23.62 -29.46
CA VAL A 6 4.01 -22.32 -29.68
C VAL A 6 2.82 -22.16 -28.72
N ALA A 7 1.99 -23.19 -28.59
CA ALA A 7 0.85 -23.18 -27.67
C ALA A 7 1.29 -23.00 -26.20
N ALA A 8 2.27 -23.78 -25.74
CA ALA A 8 2.78 -23.69 -24.37
C ALA A 8 3.44 -22.33 -24.07
N TYR A 9 4.23 -21.79 -25.00
CA TYR A 9 4.81 -20.46 -24.85
C TYR A 9 3.73 -19.38 -24.82
N ALA A 10 2.72 -19.47 -25.68
CA ALA A 10 1.64 -18.51 -25.74
C ALA A 10 0.78 -18.52 -24.47
N GLU A 11 0.53 -19.69 -23.89
CA GLU A 11 -0.11 -19.83 -22.58
C GLU A 11 0.70 -19.14 -21.47
N GLU A 12 2.00 -19.45 -21.37
CA GLU A 12 2.87 -18.81 -20.39
C GLU A 12 3.00 -17.31 -20.61
N HIS A 13 3.00 -16.84 -21.86
CA HIS A 13 3.01 -15.42 -22.17
C HIS A 13 1.72 -14.73 -21.71
N ARG A 14 0.54 -15.29 -22.05
CA ARG A 14 -0.75 -14.77 -21.60
C ARG A 14 -0.87 -14.77 -20.07
N ARG A 15 -0.22 -15.71 -19.39
CA ARG A 15 -0.20 -15.78 -17.93
C ARG A 15 0.74 -14.74 -17.31
N LEU A 16 1.94 -14.56 -17.85
CA LEU A 16 3.03 -13.82 -17.19
C LEU A 16 3.16 -12.35 -17.63
N VAL A 17 2.47 -11.94 -18.68
CA VAL A 17 2.64 -10.64 -19.33
C VAL A 17 1.27 -10.04 -19.63
N LEU A 18 1.08 -8.77 -19.31
CA LEU A 18 -0.15 -8.05 -19.62
C LEU A 18 -0.28 -7.86 -21.14
N GLY A 19 -1.41 -8.32 -21.68
CA GLY A 19 -1.82 -8.03 -23.05
C GLY A 19 -2.42 -6.62 -23.20
N PRO A 20 -2.97 -6.29 -24.38
CA PRO A 20 -3.51 -4.96 -24.67
C PRO A 20 -4.60 -4.50 -23.69
N GLU A 21 -5.57 -5.38 -23.39
CA GLU A 21 -6.70 -5.05 -22.51
C GLU A 21 -6.25 -4.82 -21.07
N ALA A 22 -5.36 -5.67 -20.58
CA ALA A 22 -4.81 -5.58 -19.23
C ALA A 22 -3.86 -4.38 -19.07
N ASP A 23 -3.05 -4.04 -20.08
CA ASP A 23 -2.27 -2.79 -20.04
C ASP A 23 -3.20 -1.56 -20.08
N ALA A 24 -4.29 -1.59 -20.85
CA ALA A 24 -5.28 -0.52 -20.82
C ALA A 24 -5.96 -0.38 -19.43
N HIS A 25 -6.18 -1.48 -18.70
CA HIS A 25 -6.59 -1.43 -17.29
C HIS A 25 -5.50 -0.79 -16.42
N ARG A 26 -4.24 -1.21 -16.55
CA ARG A 26 -3.12 -0.61 -15.81
C ARG A 26 -3.00 0.91 -16.06
N GLN A 27 -3.14 1.37 -17.30
CA GLN A 27 -3.15 2.80 -17.63
C GLN A 27 -4.30 3.55 -16.96
N ARG A 28 -5.48 2.95 -16.85
CA ARG A 28 -6.61 3.53 -16.11
C ARG A 28 -6.30 3.65 -14.62
N VAL A 29 -5.65 2.65 -14.02
CA VAL A 29 -5.23 2.68 -12.61
C VAL A 29 -4.27 3.85 -12.34
N TYR A 30 -3.33 4.15 -13.25
CA TYR A 30 -2.45 5.33 -13.10
C TYR A 30 -3.20 6.66 -13.10
N GLN A 31 -4.35 6.73 -13.75
CA GLN A 31 -5.17 7.94 -13.84
C GLN A 31 -6.28 7.98 -12.78
N ASP A 32 -6.41 6.92 -11.98
CA ASP A 32 -7.51 6.70 -11.05
C ASP A 32 -7.53 7.77 -9.94
N PRO A 33 -8.71 8.34 -9.61
CA PRO A 33 -8.86 9.29 -8.52
C PRO A 33 -8.35 8.78 -7.16
N ARG A 34 -8.48 7.47 -6.88
CA ARG A 34 -7.96 6.86 -5.63
C ARG A 34 -6.46 7.01 -5.54
N LEU A 35 -5.73 6.74 -6.63
CA LEU A 35 -4.27 6.91 -6.66
C LEU A 35 -3.89 8.37 -6.46
N ARG A 36 -4.62 9.31 -7.07
CA ARG A 36 -4.39 10.75 -6.85
C ARG A 36 -4.59 11.13 -5.38
N ALA A 37 -5.68 10.67 -4.77
CA ALA A 37 -5.98 10.92 -3.36
C ALA A 37 -4.86 10.39 -2.45
N VAL A 38 -4.48 9.12 -2.61
CA VAL A 38 -3.42 8.48 -1.81
C VAL A 38 -2.07 9.20 -1.99
N ASN A 39 -1.73 9.66 -3.19
CA ASN A 39 -0.53 10.49 -3.42
C ASN A 39 -0.55 11.85 -2.69
N VAL A 40 -1.72 12.45 -2.51
CA VAL A 40 -1.87 13.69 -1.74
C VAL A 40 -1.76 13.39 -0.26
N LEU A 41 -2.47 12.35 0.21
CA LEU A 41 -2.50 11.94 1.61
C LEU A 41 -1.14 11.45 2.11
N SER A 42 -0.30 10.85 1.25
CA SER A 42 1.02 10.34 1.66
C SER A 42 1.89 11.43 2.29
N ARG A 43 1.66 12.71 1.94
CA ARG A 43 2.37 13.88 2.44
C ARG A 43 1.99 14.28 3.87
N VAL A 44 1.02 13.59 4.48
CA VAL A 44 0.65 13.79 5.88
C VAL A 44 1.58 12.94 6.76
N THR A 45 2.26 13.57 7.72
CA THR A 45 3.42 13.00 8.42
C THR A 45 3.15 11.73 9.23
N VAL A 46 1.88 11.41 9.47
CA VAL A 46 1.46 10.24 10.26
C VAL A 46 1.29 8.96 9.43
N LEU A 47 1.25 9.08 8.09
CA LEU A 47 0.97 7.97 7.18
C LEU A 47 2.24 7.26 6.73
N ASN A 48 2.09 5.99 6.34
CA ASN A 48 3.20 5.16 5.88
C ASN A 48 3.45 5.34 4.37
N GLU A 49 4.34 6.27 4.00
CA GLU A 49 4.70 6.48 2.59
C GLU A 49 5.29 5.23 1.90
N GLN A 50 5.90 4.31 2.66
CA GLN A 50 6.51 3.10 2.11
C GLN A 50 5.47 2.14 1.52
N GLU A 51 4.26 2.11 2.06
CA GLU A 51 3.17 1.27 1.54
C GLU A 51 2.81 1.67 0.10
N LEU A 52 2.67 2.97 -0.15
CA LEU A 52 2.43 3.50 -1.50
C LEU A 52 3.65 3.30 -2.41
N ALA A 53 4.87 3.47 -1.89
CA ALA A 53 6.09 3.26 -2.68
C ALA A 53 6.25 1.81 -3.12
N ALA A 54 5.96 0.84 -2.24
CA ALA A 54 5.93 -0.58 -2.60
C ALA A 54 4.88 -0.86 -3.68
N TRP A 55 3.65 -0.36 -3.50
CA TRP A 55 2.59 -0.51 -4.49
C TRP A 55 2.98 0.05 -5.87
N LYS A 56 3.61 1.23 -5.92
CA LYS A 56 4.08 1.84 -7.19
C LYS A 56 5.13 1.00 -7.89
N ARG A 57 6.11 0.46 -7.15
CA ARG A 57 7.12 -0.44 -7.71
C ARG A 57 6.47 -1.69 -8.30
N GLU A 58 5.56 -2.31 -7.56
CA GLU A 58 4.90 -3.54 -8.00
C GLU A 58 4.10 -3.35 -9.30
N ILE A 59 3.34 -2.25 -9.44
CA ILE A 59 2.57 -1.99 -10.67
C ILE A 59 3.47 -1.62 -11.86
N GLU A 60 4.60 -0.94 -11.61
CA GLU A 60 5.60 -0.59 -12.62
C GLU A 60 6.36 -1.82 -13.14
N GLU A 61 6.65 -2.79 -12.26
CA GLU A 61 7.38 -4.02 -12.59
C GLU A 61 6.55 -5.05 -13.37
N LEU A 62 5.23 -4.84 -13.52
CA LEU A 62 4.36 -5.72 -14.30
C LEU A 62 4.82 -5.77 -15.78
N PRO A 63 5.17 -6.96 -16.31
CA PRO A 63 5.57 -7.11 -17.70
C PRO A 63 4.40 -6.80 -18.64
N VAL A 64 4.68 -6.08 -19.73
CA VAL A 64 3.67 -5.67 -20.72
C VAL A 64 4.14 -6.02 -22.13
N CYS A 65 3.25 -6.61 -22.93
CA CYS A 65 3.48 -6.86 -24.35
C CYS A 65 2.16 -6.84 -25.13
N PRO A 66 1.68 -5.67 -25.56
CA PRO A 66 0.43 -5.55 -26.31
C PRO A 66 0.53 -6.10 -27.72
N SER A 67 1.74 -6.24 -28.27
CA SER A 67 1.95 -6.73 -29.63
C SER A 67 1.97 -8.25 -29.74
N PHE A 68 1.81 -9.01 -28.64
CA PHE A 68 1.93 -10.46 -28.69
C PHE A 68 0.80 -11.10 -29.51
N HIS A 69 1.19 -11.94 -30.46
CA HIS A 69 0.32 -12.89 -31.13
C HIS A 69 1.15 -14.13 -31.52
N GLU A 70 0.50 -15.29 -31.63
CA GLU A 70 1.20 -16.57 -31.85
C GLU A 70 2.01 -16.59 -33.16
N GLY A 71 1.59 -15.84 -34.16
CA GLY A 71 2.32 -15.67 -35.42
C GLY A 71 3.75 -15.12 -35.27
N ILE A 72 4.06 -14.39 -34.18
CA ILE A 72 5.44 -13.96 -33.87
C ILE A 72 6.37 -15.17 -33.67
N LEU A 73 5.82 -16.29 -33.19
CA LEU A 73 6.57 -17.51 -32.90
C LEU A 73 6.81 -18.38 -34.14
N SER A 74 6.26 -17.98 -35.29
CA SER A 74 6.50 -18.65 -36.57
C SER A 74 7.96 -18.51 -37.03
N ASP A 75 8.54 -17.32 -36.82
CA ASP A 75 9.87 -16.94 -37.31
C ASP A 75 10.93 -16.93 -36.21
N THR A 76 10.54 -16.71 -34.96
CA THR A 76 11.45 -16.66 -33.80
C THR A 76 10.93 -17.51 -32.65
N PRO A 77 11.77 -18.28 -31.93
CA PRO A 77 11.29 -19.15 -30.85
C PRO A 77 10.76 -18.37 -29.63
N THR A 78 11.12 -17.11 -29.46
CA THR A 78 10.68 -16.28 -28.32
C THR A 78 10.04 -14.99 -28.79
N CYS A 79 9.12 -14.45 -27.98
CA CYS A 79 8.56 -13.13 -28.23
C CYS A 79 9.64 -12.03 -28.14
N ARG A 80 9.43 -10.95 -28.89
CA ARG A 80 10.30 -9.77 -28.91
C ARG A 80 10.35 -9.02 -27.56
N CYS A 81 9.40 -9.25 -26.67
CA CYS A 81 9.43 -8.71 -25.29
C CYS A 81 10.51 -9.36 -24.41
N GLY A 82 11.18 -10.42 -24.89
CA GLY A 82 12.25 -11.07 -24.16
C GLY A 82 11.78 -12.02 -23.05
N LEU A 83 10.48 -12.35 -22.99
CA LEU A 83 9.95 -13.27 -21.99
C LEU A 83 10.65 -14.65 -22.07
N ARG A 84 11.19 -15.07 -20.93
CA ARG A 84 11.79 -16.39 -20.70
C ARG A 84 11.00 -17.11 -19.59
N PRO A 85 10.00 -17.94 -19.93
CA PRO A 85 9.13 -18.58 -18.93
C PRO A 85 9.89 -19.39 -17.87
N ALA A 86 10.98 -20.07 -18.27
CA ALA A 86 11.83 -20.84 -17.36
C ALA A 86 12.50 -20.02 -16.23
N GLN A 87 12.59 -18.69 -16.37
CA GLN A 87 13.11 -17.80 -15.32
C GLN A 87 12.00 -17.25 -14.42
N ARG A 88 10.73 -17.55 -14.74
CA ARG A 88 9.52 -16.97 -14.12
C ARG A 88 8.58 -18.06 -13.58
N VAL A 89 9.12 -19.23 -13.24
CA VAL A 89 8.33 -20.40 -12.83
C VAL A 89 7.45 -20.12 -11.60
N ASN A 90 7.93 -19.28 -10.68
CA ASN A 90 7.20 -18.89 -9.47
C ASN A 90 6.41 -17.58 -9.62
N ALA A 91 6.45 -16.94 -10.79
CA ALA A 91 5.71 -15.70 -11.00
C ALA A 91 4.22 -16.02 -11.14
N GLY A 92 3.39 -15.20 -10.50
CA GLY A 92 1.92 -15.30 -10.58
C GLY A 92 1.37 -14.92 -11.95
N ASN A 93 0.05 -14.98 -12.08
CA ASN A 93 -0.64 -14.43 -13.24
C ASN A 93 -0.60 -12.89 -13.19
N ALA A 94 -0.12 -12.25 -14.26
CA ALA A 94 0.09 -10.81 -14.29
C ALA A 94 -1.22 -10.00 -14.17
N GLU A 95 -2.31 -10.46 -14.80
CA GLU A 95 -3.62 -9.80 -14.70
C GLU A 95 -4.22 -9.96 -13.29
N ALA A 96 -4.07 -11.13 -12.68
CA ALA A 96 -4.48 -11.34 -11.29
C ALA A 96 -3.68 -10.46 -10.32
N THR A 97 -2.38 -10.27 -10.57
CA THR A 97 -1.56 -9.32 -9.81
C THR A 97 -2.04 -7.89 -10.01
N LEU A 98 -2.36 -7.47 -11.24
CA LEU A 98 -2.92 -6.14 -11.51
C LEU A 98 -4.25 -5.92 -10.78
N GLN A 99 -5.17 -6.89 -10.79
CA GLN A 99 -6.42 -6.81 -10.05
C GLN A 99 -6.18 -6.70 -8.53
N SER A 100 -5.26 -7.49 -7.99
CA SER A 100 -4.89 -7.42 -6.57
C SER A 100 -4.32 -6.04 -6.21
N LEU A 101 -3.53 -5.43 -7.09
CA LEU A 101 -3.02 -4.06 -6.89
C LEU A 101 -4.15 -3.03 -6.93
N ASP A 102 -5.11 -3.16 -7.83
CA ASP A 102 -6.30 -2.30 -7.88
C ASP A 102 -7.12 -2.39 -6.58
N ASP A 103 -7.39 -3.61 -6.09
CA ASP A 103 -8.11 -3.82 -4.82
C ASP A 103 -7.30 -3.32 -3.61
N ARG A 104 -5.97 -3.46 -3.64
CA ARG A 104 -5.08 -2.92 -2.60
C ARG A 104 -5.12 -1.40 -2.56
N LEU A 105 -5.25 -0.72 -3.71
CA LEU A 105 -5.36 0.72 -3.77
C LEU A 105 -6.64 1.23 -3.08
N ASP A 106 -7.77 0.52 -3.27
CA ASP A 106 -9.03 0.82 -2.59
C ASP A 106 -8.92 0.68 -1.06
N ARG A 107 -8.33 -0.44 -0.61
CA ARG A 107 -8.07 -0.68 0.81
C ARG A 107 -7.11 0.36 1.42
N MET A 108 -6.05 0.70 0.70
CA MET A 108 -5.07 1.70 1.14
C MET A 108 -5.75 3.05 1.36
N LEU A 109 -6.55 3.52 0.40
CA LEU A 109 -7.31 4.77 0.54
C LEU A 109 -8.21 4.74 1.78
N THR A 110 -9.02 3.69 1.91
CA THR A 110 -9.97 3.54 3.01
C THR A 110 -9.26 3.53 4.36
N ASN A 111 -8.20 2.73 4.48
CA ASN A 111 -7.42 2.60 5.72
C ASN A 111 -6.71 3.90 6.09
N TRP A 112 -6.11 4.60 5.12
CA TRP A 112 -5.42 5.86 5.37
C TRP A 112 -6.39 6.96 5.77
N ARG A 113 -7.56 7.05 5.13
CA ARG A 113 -8.59 8.02 5.53
C ARG A 113 -9.09 7.74 6.95
N ARG A 114 -9.31 6.47 7.31
CA ARG A 114 -9.67 6.08 8.68
C ARG A 114 -8.57 6.47 9.68
N ALA A 115 -7.32 6.10 9.42
CA ALA A 115 -6.19 6.41 10.30
C ALA A 115 -6.01 7.92 10.51
N LEU A 116 -6.23 8.73 9.47
CA LEU A 116 -6.23 10.18 9.57
C LEU A 116 -7.40 10.70 10.40
N CYS A 117 -8.62 10.23 10.15
CA CYS A 117 -9.80 10.58 10.95
C CYS A 117 -9.60 10.27 12.44
N ASP A 118 -9.11 9.07 12.75
CA ASP A 118 -8.84 8.64 14.12
C ASP A 118 -7.75 9.49 14.76
N SER A 119 -6.69 9.78 14.02
CA SER A 119 -5.59 10.62 14.51
C SER A 119 -6.05 12.06 14.79
N LEU A 120 -6.82 12.65 13.88
CA LEU A 120 -7.32 14.03 13.98
C LEU A 120 -8.39 14.19 15.07
N ARG A 121 -9.09 13.12 15.47
CA ARG A 121 -10.10 13.12 16.54
C ARG A 121 -9.53 12.93 17.94
N THR A 122 -8.22 12.73 18.08
CA THR A 122 -7.62 12.55 19.41
C THR A 122 -7.66 13.81 20.27
N PRO A 123 -7.59 13.69 21.61
CA PRO A 123 -7.55 14.85 22.50
C PRO A 123 -6.39 15.81 22.21
N HIS A 124 -5.24 15.27 21.78
CA HIS A 124 -4.08 16.07 21.36
C HIS A 124 -4.40 16.96 20.15
N CYS A 125 -4.89 16.35 19.07
CA CYS A 125 -5.27 17.09 17.86
C CYS A 125 -6.42 18.06 18.11
N SER A 126 -7.38 17.70 18.97
CA SER A 126 -8.48 18.59 19.36
C SER A 126 -7.97 19.88 20.02
N ARG A 127 -6.96 19.79 20.90
CA ARG A 127 -6.31 20.97 21.50
C ARG A 127 -5.52 21.77 20.45
N SER A 128 -4.80 21.09 19.56
CA SER A 128 -4.06 21.73 18.47
C SER A 128 -5.00 22.54 17.55
N MET A 129 -6.12 21.93 17.14
CA MET A 129 -7.14 22.59 16.32
C MET A 129 -7.82 23.76 17.04
N ALA A 130 -8.00 23.71 18.36
CA ALA A 130 -8.56 24.84 19.12
C ALA A 130 -7.71 26.12 19.04
N ALA A 131 -6.40 25.99 18.76
CA ALA A 131 -5.50 27.12 18.55
C ALA A 131 -5.44 27.60 17.07
N MET A 132 -6.08 26.89 16.15
CA MET A 132 -6.12 27.22 14.72
C MET A 132 -7.28 28.18 14.40
N THR A 133 -7.07 29.08 13.43
CA THR A 133 -8.12 29.94 12.87
C THR A 133 -9.20 29.10 12.17
N ALA A 134 -10.38 29.70 11.98
CA ALA A 134 -11.47 29.03 11.25
C ALA A 134 -11.09 28.68 9.80
N ALA A 135 -10.23 29.49 9.16
CA ALA A 135 -9.76 29.22 7.80
C ALA A 135 -8.83 28.00 7.74
N GLU A 136 -7.91 27.86 8.72
CA GLU A 136 -7.00 26.72 8.80
C GLU A 136 -7.73 25.42 9.18
N ARG A 137 -8.81 25.49 9.98
CA ARG A 137 -9.60 24.30 10.37
C ARG A 137 -10.52 23.77 9.27
N ARG A 138 -11.02 24.65 8.40
CA ARG A 138 -12.04 24.31 7.39
C ARG A 138 -11.67 23.11 6.51
N PRO A 139 -10.43 22.96 5.99
CA PRO A 139 -10.06 21.78 5.21
C PRO A 139 -10.14 20.47 6.00
N ILE A 140 -9.79 20.50 7.29
CA ILE A 140 -9.89 19.32 8.19
C ILE A 140 -11.36 18.95 8.41
N GLU A 141 -12.20 19.94 8.75
CA GLU A 141 -13.63 19.73 8.98
C GLU A 141 -14.32 19.17 7.72
N ALA A 142 -13.97 19.69 6.54
CA ALA A 142 -14.46 19.17 5.26
C ALA A 142 -14.01 17.72 5.01
N PHE A 143 -12.75 17.38 5.31
CA PHE A 143 -12.25 16.01 5.18
C PHE A 143 -12.94 15.03 6.13
N LEU A 144 -13.15 15.44 7.39
CA LEU A 144 -13.80 14.62 8.43
C LEU A 144 -15.29 14.37 8.16
N ALA A 145 -15.93 15.21 7.32
CA ALA A 145 -17.32 15.06 6.91
C ALA A 145 -17.50 14.11 5.70
N GLN A 146 -16.42 13.78 5.00
CA GLN A 146 -16.45 12.87 3.85
C GLN A 146 -16.40 11.40 4.30
N ALA A 147 -16.92 10.50 3.45
CA ALA A 147 -16.80 9.06 3.66
C ALA A 147 -15.34 8.59 3.56
N GLU A 148 -15.02 7.45 4.17
CA GLU A 148 -13.69 6.81 4.08
C GLU A 148 -13.34 6.37 2.65
N THR A 149 -14.33 6.22 1.77
CA THR A 149 -14.13 5.87 0.35
C THR A 149 -14.02 7.10 -0.57
N ALA A 150 -14.10 8.32 -0.03
CA ALA A 150 -14.03 9.53 -0.83
C ALA A 150 -12.62 9.74 -1.42
N THR A 151 -12.57 10.00 -2.72
CA THR A 151 -11.32 10.27 -3.47
C THR A 151 -10.97 11.76 -3.52
N GLU A 152 -11.90 12.64 -3.14
CA GLU A 152 -11.63 14.06 -3.01
C GLU A 152 -10.84 14.34 -1.72
N VAL A 153 -9.76 15.10 -1.84
CA VAL A 153 -9.00 15.63 -0.72
C VAL A 153 -9.16 17.16 -0.74
N PRO A 154 -9.73 17.78 0.31
CA PRO A 154 -9.95 19.22 0.32
C PRO A 154 -8.66 20.01 0.11
N GLU A 155 -8.76 21.14 -0.60
CA GLU A 155 -7.64 22.04 -0.80
C GLU A 155 -7.10 22.53 0.56
N GLY A 156 -5.77 22.56 0.70
CA GLY A 156 -5.11 22.91 1.96
C GLY A 156 -5.17 21.83 3.05
N PHE A 157 -5.85 20.69 2.83
CA PHE A 157 -5.99 19.64 3.85
C PHE A 157 -4.65 19.15 4.39
N VAL A 158 -3.67 18.88 3.52
CA VAL A 158 -2.35 18.33 3.94
C VAL A 158 -1.65 19.29 4.91
N GLU A 159 -1.66 20.59 4.61
CA GLU A 159 -1.03 21.61 5.46
C GLU A 159 -1.74 21.72 6.82
N SER A 160 -3.07 21.86 6.80
CA SER A 160 -3.89 21.91 8.01
C SER A 160 -3.75 20.65 8.86
N ALA A 161 -3.79 19.46 8.24
CA ALA A 161 -3.65 18.19 8.94
C ALA A 161 -2.27 18.06 9.60
N ASN A 162 -1.19 18.41 8.90
CA ASN A 162 0.16 18.42 9.46
C ASN A 162 0.29 19.43 10.61
N GLN A 163 -0.39 20.58 10.54
CA GLN A 163 -0.44 21.54 11.65
C GLN A 163 -1.17 20.96 12.87
N ALA A 164 -2.34 20.35 12.67
CA ALA A 164 -3.10 19.72 13.74
C ALA A 164 -2.35 18.55 14.39
N LEU A 165 -1.62 17.77 13.58
CA LEU A 165 -0.82 16.61 13.99
C LEU A 165 0.58 16.98 14.53
N ARG A 166 0.95 18.26 14.64
CA ARG A 166 2.25 18.64 15.23
C ARG A 166 2.42 18.04 16.62
N GLY A 167 3.58 17.43 16.85
CA GLY A 167 3.88 16.73 18.10
C GLY A 167 3.31 15.33 18.19
N VAL A 168 2.54 14.85 17.20
CA VAL A 168 2.25 13.42 17.06
C VAL A 168 3.51 12.73 16.58
N GLN A 169 3.92 11.69 17.31
CA GLN A 169 5.10 10.88 17.01
C GLN A 169 4.68 9.60 16.32
N VAL A 170 5.41 9.20 15.28
CA VAL A 170 5.24 7.90 14.64
C VAL A 170 6.42 7.02 15.05
N VAL A 171 6.10 5.89 15.68
CA VAL A 171 7.07 4.86 16.02
C VAL A 171 6.95 3.74 14.99
N ALA A 172 8.03 3.53 14.23
CA ALA A 172 8.16 2.37 13.36
C ALA A 172 8.57 1.15 14.19
N LEU A 173 7.86 0.05 14.03
CA LEU A 173 8.12 -1.23 14.68
C LEU A 173 8.56 -2.25 13.64
N SER A 174 9.80 -2.74 13.80
CA SER A 174 10.37 -3.78 12.95
C SER A 174 9.55 -5.06 13.04
N VAL A 175 9.07 -5.53 11.88
CA VAL A 175 8.38 -6.83 11.79
C VAL A 175 9.31 -7.97 12.17
N GLU A 176 10.60 -7.88 11.81
CA GLU A 176 11.61 -8.88 12.19
C GLU A 176 11.79 -8.94 13.71
N ASP A 177 11.95 -7.79 14.36
CA ASP A 177 12.13 -7.72 15.81
C ASP A 177 10.87 -8.16 16.56
N LEU A 178 9.69 -7.78 16.07
CA LEU A 178 8.42 -8.24 16.62
C LEU A 178 8.34 -9.78 16.56
N VAL A 179 8.62 -10.38 15.42
CA VAL A 179 8.58 -11.85 15.25
C VAL A 179 9.63 -12.54 16.12
N ALA A 180 10.85 -11.97 16.20
CA ALA A 180 11.90 -12.48 17.08
C ALA A 180 11.46 -12.41 18.55
N HIS A 181 10.85 -11.30 18.97
CA HIS A 181 10.38 -11.11 20.34
C HIS A 181 9.26 -12.10 20.70
N LEU A 182 8.30 -12.32 19.81
CA LEU A 182 7.21 -13.31 20.01
C LEU A 182 7.72 -14.75 20.16
N ARG A 183 8.89 -15.07 19.61
CA ARG A 183 9.55 -16.39 19.74
C ARG A 183 10.35 -16.55 21.04
N THR A 184 10.53 -15.48 21.81
CA THR A 184 11.31 -15.51 23.06
C THR A 184 10.68 -16.47 24.06
N GLY A 185 11.47 -17.39 24.63
CA GLY A 185 10.95 -18.45 25.50
C GLY A 185 10.51 -19.73 24.76
N GLY A 186 10.64 -19.76 23.43
CA GLY A 186 10.38 -20.93 22.61
C GLY A 186 8.93 -21.08 22.17
N LEU A 187 8.71 -22.04 21.26
CA LEU A 187 7.42 -22.50 20.75
C LEU A 187 7.37 -24.04 20.85
N PRO A 188 6.19 -24.66 21.07
CA PRO A 188 4.87 -24.03 21.22
C PRO A 188 4.73 -23.28 22.54
N CYS A 189 3.81 -22.31 22.58
CA CYS A 189 3.40 -21.58 23.77
C CYS A 189 1.87 -21.51 23.81
N ASP A 190 1.29 -21.20 24.97
CA ASP A 190 -0.14 -20.92 25.08
C ASP A 190 -0.49 -19.48 24.64
N GLU A 191 -1.79 -19.19 24.55
CA GLU A 191 -2.32 -17.88 24.14
C GLU A 191 -1.86 -16.75 25.08
N GLY A 192 -1.88 -17.00 26.39
CA GLY A 192 -1.52 -16.01 27.40
C GLY A 192 -0.04 -15.66 27.35
N GLU A 193 0.82 -16.65 27.15
CA GLU A 193 2.25 -16.45 26.95
C GLU A 193 2.52 -15.58 25.71
N LEU A 194 1.83 -15.84 24.59
CA LEU A 194 2.03 -15.08 23.37
C LEU A 194 1.52 -13.63 23.50
N GLN A 195 0.37 -13.42 24.13
CA GLN A 195 -0.16 -12.08 24.44
C GLN A 195 0.80 -11.30 25.35
N ALA A 196 1.36 -11.94 26.38
CA ALA A 196 2.31 -11.31 27.28
C ALA A 196 3.60 -10.88 26.55
N ARG A 197 4.12 -11.71 25.64
CA ARG A 197 5.29 -11.36 24.80
C ARG A 197 4.98 -10.16 23.89
N PHE A 198 3.79 -10.12 23.29
CA PHE A 198 3.39 -8.98 22.46
C PHE A 198 3.26 -7.67 23.26
N ALA A 199 2.59 -7.74 24.42
CA ALA A 199 2.43 -6.58 25.30
C ALA A 199 3.78 -6.06 25.81
N GLU A 200 4.70 -6.98 26.14
CA GLU A 200 6.06 -6.64 26.57
C GLU A 200 6.87 -5.97 25.46
N PHE A 201 6.81 -6.48 24.23
CA PHE A 201 7.41 -5.84 23.07
C PHE A 201 6.91 -4.41 22.89
N LEU A 202 5.59 -4.19 22.93
CA LEU A 202 5.00 -2.85 22.82
C LEU A 202 5.43 -1.94 23.96
N ARG A 203 5.50 -2.45 25.20
CA ARG A 203 5.95 -1.68 26.36
C ARG A 203 7.39 -1.21 26.21
N GLN A 204 8.27 -2.07 25.66
CA GLN A 204 9.66 -1.74 25.39
C GLN A 204 9.78 -0.73 24.26
N ALA A 205 9.10 -0.96 23.14
CA ALA A 205 9.13 -0.08 21.97
C ALA A 205 8.54 1.31 22.25
N LEU A 206 7.56 1.40 23.15
CA LEU A 206 6.87 2.64 23.52
C LEU A 206 7.38 3.26 24.82
N ALA A 207 8.49 2.77 25.36
CA ALA A 207 9.11 3.36 26.54
C ALA A 207 9.50 4.82 26.26
N GLY A 208 8.94 5.76 27.04
CA GLY A 208 9.20 7.20 26.89
C GLY A 208 8.29 7.93 25.90
N TYR A 209 7.35 7.23 25.25
CA TYR A 209 6.36 7.80 24.34
C TYR A 209 5.03 8.06 25.05
N ASP A 210 4.32 9.12 24.66
CA ASP A 210 2.96 9.39 25.15
C ASP A 210 1.92 8.67 24.28
N ALA A 211 1.14 7.78 24.88
CA ALA A 211 0.12 7.00 24.20
C ALA A 211 -0.94 7.86 23.48
N GLN A 212 -1.20 9.09 23.94
CA GLN A 212 -2.20 9.97 23.32
C GLN A 212 -1.69 10.61 22.01
N SER A 213 -0.37 10.77 21.89
CA SER A 213 0.29 11.44 20.76
C SER A 213 1.16 10.51 19.93
N THR A 214 1.19 9.20 20.22
CA THR A 214 1.99 8.23 19.48
C THR A 214 1.14 7.40 18.51
N ARG A 215 1.66 7.16 17.32
CA ARG A 215 1.10 6.26 16.30
C ARG A 215 2.14 5.22 15.93
N LEU A 216 1.69 4.02 15.61
CA LEU A 216 2.54 2.87 15.30
C LEU A 216 2.43 2.57 13.82
N ASN A 217 3.58 2.37 13.17
CA ASN A 217 3.66 1.78 11.85
C ASN A 217 4.53 0.53 11.91
N LEU A 218 4.33 -0.39 10.97
CA LEU A 218 5.20 -1.55 10.78
C LEU A 218 6.11 -1.28 9.58
N ASP A 219 7.42 -1.42 9.78
CA ASP A 219 8.40 -1.47 8.69
C ASP A 219 8.78 -2.92 8.38
N SER A 220 8.79 -3.22 7.08
CA SER A 220 9.01 -4.56 6.51
C SER A 220 10.09 -4.53 5.44
#